data_AF-A0A1I0S4M3-F1
#
_entry.id   AF-A0A1I0S4M3-F1
#
_cell.length_a   1.000
_cell.length_b   1.000
_cell.length_c   1.000
_cell.angle_alpha   90.00
_cell.angle_beta   90.00
_cell.angle_gamma   90.00
#
_symmetry.space_group_name_H-M   'P 1'
#
loop_
_entity.id
_entity.type
_entity.pdbx_description
1 polymer ?
#
loop_
_entity_poly.entity_id
_entity_poly.type
_entity_poly.pdbx_seq_one_letter_code
_entity_poly.pdbx_strand_id
1 'polypeptide(L)'
;MTSRIDFSGPGNHLLYSASCETEAAAEELIEQVLVDDWYDENGPYAMSWYSTSGDTDVVIHIYRFRQEPPYARIAFETFNSRQ
;
A
#
# COMPACT_ATOMS: atom_id res chain seq x y z
N MET A 1 -10.94 12.03 4.55
CA MET A 1 -11.10 10.59 4.78
C MET A 1 -9.71 10.07 5.09
N THR A 2 -9.50 9.52 6.28
CA THR A 2 -8.23 8.88 6.63
C THR A 2 -8.20 7.48 6.05
N SER A 3 -7.02 7.04 5.64
CA SER A 3 -6.82 5.69 5.12
C SER A 3 -5.51 5.09 5.62
N ARG A 4 -5.37 3.78 5.48
CA ARG A 4 -4.12 3.05 5.72
C ARG A 4 -3.76 2.29 4.46
N ILE A 5 -2.48 2.27 4.11
CA ILE A 5 -1.96 1.37 3.08
C ILE A 5 -1.01 0.41 3.76
N ASP A 6 -1.23 -0.88 3.54
CA ASP A 6 -0.34 -1.95 4.02
C ASP A 6 0.26 -2.67 2.83
N PHE A 7 1.58 -2.85 2.84
CA PHE A 7 2.29 -3.71 1.91
C PHE A 7 2.69 -5.00 2.62
N SER A 8 2.24 -6.13 2.08
CA SER A 8 2.43 -7.45 2.65
C SER A 8 3.13 -8.39 1.67
N GLY A 9 4.01 -9.24 2.20
CA GLY A 9 4.70 -10.29 1.47
C GLY A 9 4.02 -11.65 1.59
N PRO A 10 4.70 -12.71 1.10
CA PRO A 10 4.19 -14.07 1.12
C PRO A 10 3.67 -14.49 2.50
N GLY A 11 2.48 -15.10 2.54
CA GLY A 11 1.84 -15.51 3.79
C GLY A 11 1.22 -14.36 4.59
N ASN A 12 0.91 -13.23 3.94
CA ASN A 12 0.36 -12.01 4.56
C ASN A 12 1.28 -11.40 5.63
N HIS A 13 2.60 -11.56 5.47
CA HIS A 13 3.56 -10.92 6.36
C HIS A 13 3.60 -9.42 6.08
N LEU A 14 3.13 -8.59 7.01
CA LEU A 14 3.18 -7.13 6.87
C LEU A 14 4.64 -6.66 6.80
N LEU A 15 5.00 -6.02 5.70
CA LEU A 15 6.34 -5.47 5.46
C LEU A 15 6.37 -3.96 5.74
N TYR A 16 5.41 -3.23 5.17
CA TYR A 16 5.33 -1.77 5.26
C TYR A 16 3.89 -1.33 5.56
N SER A 17 3.73 -0.22 6.27
CA SER A 17 2.43 0.38 6.53
C SER A 17 2.57 1.91 6.54
N ALA A 18 1.54 2.60 6.06
CA ALA A 18 1.45 4.05 6.05
C ALA A 18 0.01 4.49 6.32
N SER A 19 -0.15 5.49 7.18
CA SER A 19 -1.44 6.18 7.37
C SER A 19 -1.50 7.38 6.44
N CYS A 20 -2.61 7.60 5.76
CA CYS A 20 -2.80 8.70 4.82
C CYS A 20 -3.93 9.59 5.31
N GLU A 21 -3.66 10.88 5.57
CA GLU A 21 -4.67 11.82 6.06
C GLU A 21 -5.70 12.21 5.00
N THR A 22 -5.30 12.11 3.72
CA THR A 22 -6.13 12.43 2.56
C THR A 22 -6.06 11.30 1.53
N GLU A 23 -7.09 11.24 0.67
CA GLU A 23 -7.13 10.31 -0.46
C GLU A 23 -5.99 10.58 -1.45
N ALA A 24 -5.69 11.85 -1.73
CA ALA A 24 -4.58 12.24 -2.60
C ALA A 24 -3.20 11.74 -2.08
N ALA A 25 -3.00 11.73 -0.76
CA ALA A 25 -1.78 11.19 -0.17
C ALA A 25 -1.69 9.66 -0.33
N ALA A 26 -2.83 8.96 -0.24
CA ALA A 26 -2.89 7.52 -0.50
C ALA A 26 -2.60 7.21 -1.98
N GLU A 27 -3.21 7.96 -2.91
CA GLU A 27 -2.96 7.84 -4.34
C GLU A 27 -1.50 8.09 -4.70
N GLU A 28 -0.87 9.13 -4.14
CA GLU A 28 0.56 9.41 -4.34
C GLU A 28 1.44 8.23 -3.95
N LEU A 29 1.20 7.62 -2.78
CA LEU A 29 1.96 6.45 -2.33
C LEU A 29 1.72 5.23 -3.23
N ILE A 30 0.47 5.00 -3.65
CA ILE A 30 0.11 3.91 -4.56
C ILE A 30 0.84 4.08 -5.90
N GLU A 31 0.80 5.28 -6.48
CA GLU A 31 1.47 5.58 -7.76
C GLU A 31 2.97 5.34 -7.69
N GLN A 32 3.63 5.70 -6.58
CA GLN A 32 5.06 5.45 -6.38
C GLN A 32 5.40 3.94 -6.31
N VAL A 33 4.50 3.12 -5.78
CA VAL A 33 4.67 1.66 -5.73
C VAL A 33 4.37 1.02 -7.08
N LEU A 34 3.39 1.55 -7.82
CA LEU A 34 2.93 1.06 -9.12
C LEU A 34 3.75 1.59 -10.32
N VAL A 35 4.90 2.23 -10.08
CA VAL A 35 5.77 2.75 -11.17
C VAL A 35 6.19 1.65 -12.15
N ASP A 36 6.41 0.44 -11.65
CA ASP A 36 6.76 -0.72 -12.47
C ASP A 36 5.57 -1.69 -12.59
N ASP A 37 5.37 -2.25 -13.79
CA ASP A 37 4.30 -3.22 -14.06
C ASP A 37 4.66 -4.62 -13.55
N TRP A 38 4.50 -4.82 -12.24
CA TRP A 38 4.75 -6.09 -11.54
C TRP A 38 3.44 -6.77 -11.13
N TYR A 39 2.33 -6.34 -11.73
CA TYR A 39 0.99 -6.83 -11.43
C TYR A 39 0.89 -8.34 -11.69
N ASP A 40 0.37 -9.05 -10.69
CA ASP A 40 0.03 -10.47 -10.78
C ASP A 40 -1.14 -10.75 -9.84
N GLU A 41 -2.30 -11.08 -10.40
CA GLU A 41 -3.52 -11.38 -9.64
C GLU A 41 -3.36 -12.53 -8.62
N ASN A 42 -2.37 -13.40 -8.81
CA ASN A 42 -2.05 -14.53 -7.92
C ASN A 42 -0.69 -14.35 -7.24
N GLY A 43 -0.10 -13.16 -7.37
CA GLY A 43 1.17 -12.81 -6.77
C GLY A 43 1.15 -12.94 -5.24
N PRO A 44 2.26 -13.40 -4.62
CA PRO A 44 2.31 -13.62 -3.18
C PRO A 44 2.49 -12.32 -2.38
N TYR A 45 2.67 -11.17 -3.04
CA TYR A 45 2.76 -9.85 -2.42
C TYR A 45 1.47 -9.08 -2.67
N ALA A 46 1.04 -8.27 -1.70
CA ALA A 46 -0.17 -7.47 -1.82
C ALA A 46 -0.02 -6.10 -1.17
N MET A 47 -0.49 -5.06 -1.85
CA MET A 47 -0.69 -3.72 -1.29
C MET A 47 -2.19 -3.50 -1.09
N SER A 48 -2.61 -3.38 0.16
CA SER A 48 -4.01 -3.21 0.55
C SER A 48 -4.26 -1.79 1.01
N TRP A 49 -5.25 -1.14 0.40
CA TRP A 49 -5.70 0.20 0.77
C TRP A 49 -6.99 0.10 1.58
N TYR A 50 -6.99 0.64 2.79
CA TYR A 50 -8.10 0.62 3.73
C TYR A 50 -8.63 2.03 3.98
N SER A 51 -9.95 2.20 3.95
CA SER A 51 -10.61 3.35 4.59
C SER A 51 -10.62 3.13 6.10
N THR A 52 -10.17 4.11 6.86
CA THR A 52 -10.21 4.09 8.33
C THR A 52 -11.31 5.02 8.87
N SER A 53 -12.39 5.20 8.11
CA SER A 53 -13.53 6.03 8.53
C SER A 53 -14.40 5.30 9.57
N GLY A 54 -14.39 5.78 10.82
CA GLY A 54 -15.19 5.19 11.89
C GLY A 54 -14.46 4.05 12.63
N ASP A 55 -15.21 3.12 13.21
CA ASP A 55 -14.65 2.07 14.09
C ASP A 55 -14.15 0.82 13.33
N THR A 56 -14.26 0.80 11.99
CA THR A 56 -13.93 -0.37 11.18
C THR A 56 -13.12 -0.01 9.95
N ASP A 57 -12.02 -0.73 9.75
CA ASP A 57 -11.25 -0.67 8.51
C ASP A 57 -12.03 -1.35 7.38
N VAL A 58 -12.27 -0.62 6.29
CA VAL A 58 -12.91 -1.15 5.09
C VAL A 58 -11.87 -1.22 3.98
N VAL A 59 -11.68 -2.41 3.39
CA VAL A 59 -10.79 -2.57 2.23
C VAL A 59 -11.40 -1.83 1.03
N ILE A 60 -10.66 -0.85 0.52
CA ILE A 60 -10.99 -0.10 -0.70
C ILE A 60 -10.48 -0.88 -1.92
N HIS A 61 -9.20 -1.28 -1.90
CA HIS A 61 -8.56 -1.95 -3.02
C HIS A 61 -7.42 -2.86 -2.55
N ILE A 62 -7.12 -3.90 -3.34
CA ILE A 62 -5.95 -4.77 -3.15
C ILE A 62 -5.23 -4.91 -4.48
N TYR A 63 -3.99 -4.44 -4.54
CA TYR A 63 -3.06 -4.69 -5.64
C TYR A 63 -2.23 -5.92 -5.32
N ARG A 64 -2.02 -6.82 -6.28
CA ARG A 64 -1.18 -8.02 -6.10
C ARG A 64 0.00 -8.01 -7.04
N PHE A 65 1.12 -8.54 -6.56
CA PHE A 65 2.40 -8.49 -7.26
C PHE A 65 3.14 -9.82 -7.19
N ARG A 66 3.79 -10.18 -8.29
CA ARG A 66 4.60 -11.40 -8.40
C ARG A 66 5.78 -11.41 -7.43
N GLN A 67 6.32 -10.22 -7.16
CA GLN A 67 7.47 -9.95 -6.30
C GLN A 67 7.30 -8.56 -5.68
N GLU A 68 8.05 -8.25 -4.63
CA GLU A 68 8.07 -6.90 -4.03
C GLU A 68 8.57 -5.86 -5.06
N PRO A 69 7.76 -4.86 -5.45
CA PRO A 69 8.19 -3.83 -6.40
C PRO A 69 9.47 -3.11 -5.94
N PRO A 70 10.40 -2.76 -6.84
CA PRO A 70 11.74 -2.24 -6.47
C PRO A 70 11.70 -0.99 -5.59
N TYR A 71 10.67 -0.16 -5.75
CA TYR A 71 10.52 1.10 -5.04
C TYR A 71 9.53 1.04 -3.88
N ALA A 72 8.90 -0.11 -3.61
CA ALA A 72 7.89 -0.23 -2.56
C ALA A 72 8.43 0.22 -1.20
N ARG A 73 9.58 -0.32 -0.78
CA ARG A 73 10.22 0.05 0.47
C ARG A 73 10.50 1.56 0.57
N ILE A 74 11.17 2.12 -0.45
CA ILE A 74 11.60 3.53 -0.44
C ILE A 74 10.39 4.47 -0.48
N ALA A 75 9.33 4.11 -1.22
CA ALA A 75 8.09 4.88 -1.27
C ALA A 75 7.45 5.00 0.12
N PHE A 76 7.30 3.88 0.84
CA PHE A 76 6.77 3.88 2.20
C PHE A 76 7.67 4.61 3.21
N GLU A 77 8.98 4.36 3.18
CA GLU A 77 9.94 5.05 4.07
C GLU A 77 9.92 6.57 3.84
N THR A 78 9.92 6.99 2.58
CA THR A 78 9.90 8.41 2.20
C THR A 78 8.58 9.06 2.58
N PHE A 79 7.45 8.41 2.29
CA PHE A 79 6.12 8.92 2.62
C PHE A 79 5.97 9.12 4.13
N ASN A 80 6.31 8.11 4.93
CA ASN A 80 6.22 8.18 6.39
C ASN A 80 7.15 9.24 7.00
N SER A 81 8.27 9.56 6.35
CA SER A 81 9.20 10.62 6.84
C SER A 81 8.72 12.05 6.60
N ARG A 82 7.72 12.23 5.72
CA ARG A 82 7.18 13.55 5.33
C ARG A 82 5.94 13.97 6.11
N GLN A 83 5.36 13.05 6.88
CA GLN A 83 4.23 13.31 7.77
C GLN A 83 4.70 13.93 9.09
#